data_AF-A0A380H8D2-F1
#
_entry.id   AF-A0A380H8D2-F1
#
_cell.length_a   1.000
_cell.length_b   1.000
_cell.length_c   1.000
_cell.angle_alpha   90.00
_cell.angle_beta   90.00
_cell.angle_gamma   90.00
#
_symmetry.space_group_name_H-M   'P 1'
#
loop_
_entity.id
_entity.type
_entity.pdbx_description
1 polymer ?
#
loop_
_entity_poly.entity_id
_entity_poly.type
_entity_poly.pdbx_seq_one_letter_code
_entity_poly.pdbx_strand_id
1 'polypeptide(L)'
;MPKLKGLKNVEKPDLVLDSGDAFQGLPVSNHSKGEEMAKAMNKVGYDAMTIGNHEFDFGYKQLLKLQKQLHFQMISSNIYKNGKRAFKPSTIIKHNGVRYGIVGITTPETKTKTSPDAVKNVEFKDPLKSVEKAIKQLNGKADVYIVLSHLGIEKSTKQQWRGDYLTSKLSNDKSIQKPIIVLDGHSHTVIKQMNLKRKHLK
;
A
#
# COMPACT_ATOMS: atom_id res chain seq x y z
N MET A 1 10.67 10.37 12.08
CA MET A 1 10.15 9.30 12.95
C MET A 1 9.72 9.79 14.36
N PRO A 2 10.53 10.53 15.14
CA PRO A 2 10.11 10.98 16.49
C PRO A 2 8.84 11.84 16.48
N LYS A 3 8.71 12.74 15.50
CA LYS A 3 7.52 13.58 15.30
C LYS A 3 6.24 12.76 15.09
N LEU A 4 6.28 11.70 14.28
CA LEU A 4 5.12 10.86 14.02
C LEU A 4 4.71 10.05 15.26
N LYS A 5 5.68 9.54 16.04
CA LYS A 5 5.36 8.89 17.32
C LYS A 5 4.71 9.87 18.29
N GLY A 6 5.23 11.09 18.39
CA GLY A 6 4.65 12.16 19.22
C GLY A 6 3.22 12.48 18.79
N LEU A 7 2.99 12.71 17.49
CA LEU A 7 1.65 12.96 16.94
C LEU A 7 0.70 11.79 17.19
N LYS A 8 1.13 10.54 17.01
CA LYS A 8 0.31 9.36 17.33
C LYS A 8 -0.15 9.36 18.79
N ASN A 9 0.74 9.72 19.72
CA ASN A 9 0.40 9.74 21.14
C ASN A 9 -0.59 10.87 21.50
N VAL A 10 -0.55 12.00 20.78
CA VAL A 10 -1.42 13.16 21.00
C VAL A 10 -2.77 12.96 20.31
N GLU A 11 -2.77 12.72 18.99
CA GLU A 11 -3.96 12.61 18.15
C GLU A 11 -4.73 11.31 18.37
N LYS A 12 -4.03 10.26 18.84
CA LYS A 12 -4.58 8.90 19.05
C LYS A 12 -5.39 8.40 17.84
N PRO A 13 -4.79 8.38 16.63
CA PRO A 13 -5.50 7.95 15.43
C PRO A 13 -5.87 6.47 15.50
N ASP A 14 -6.97 6.10 14.85
CA ASP A 14 -7.40 4.70 14.75
C ASP A 14 -6.35 3.81 14.06
N LEU A 15 -5.65 4.35 13.06
CA LEU A 15 -4.67 3.64 12.25
C LEU A 15 -3.47 4.52 11.87
N VAL A 16 -2.30 3.91 11.78
CA VAL A 16 -1.06 4.46 11.22
C VAL A 16 -0.63 3.57 10.07
N LEU A 17 -0.72 4.08 8.84
CA LEU A 17 -0.51 3.31 7.62
C LEU A 17 0.60 3.92 6.77
N ASP A 18 1.22 3.10 5.93
CA ASP A 18 2.26 3.54 4.99
C ASP A 18 1.95 3.10 3.55
N SER A 19 2.07 4.01 2.60
CA SER A 19 1.79 3.74 1.19
C SER A 19 3.00 3.22 0.41
N GLY A 20 4.10 2.81 1.05
CA GLY A 20 5.28 2.18 0.40
C GLY A 20 6.41 3.15 0.09
N ASP A 21 7.50 2.63 -0.47
CA ASP A 21 8.81 3.29 -0.66
C ASP A 21 9.43 3.77 0.67
N ALA A 22 9.45 2.89 1.67
CA ALA A 22 9.91 3.24 3.01
C ALA A 22 11.42 2.99 3.19
N PHE A 23 11.96 1.93 2.57
CA PHE A 23 13.26 1.39 2.98
C PHE A 23 14.48 2.00 2.29
N GLN A 24 14.30 2.65 1.14
CA GLN A 24 15.39 3.22 0.35
C GLN A 24 15.33 4.76 0.40
N GLY A 25 16.49 5.40 0.28
CA GLY A 25 16.62 6.85 0.08
C GLY A 25 17.61 7.51 1.05
N LEU A 26 17.42 7.32 2.35
CA LEU A 26 18.30 7.92 3.37
C LEU A 26 19.64 7.15 3.49
N PRO A 27 20.79 7.82 3.69
CA PRO A 27 22.10 7.15 3.79
C PRO A 27 22.15 6.02 4.83
N VAL A 28 21.59 6.24 6.02
CA VAL A 28 21.53 5.22 7.09
C VAL A 28 20.65 4.03 6.69
N SER A 29 19.54 4.28 6.00
CA SER A 29 18.66 3.22 5.51
C SER A 29 19.32 2.44 4.38
N ASN A 30 19.99 3.11 3.45
CA ASN A 30 20.71 2.47 2.35
C ASN A 30 21.87 1.61 2.85
N HIS A 31 22.65 2.11 3.83
CA HIS A 31 23.75 1.35 4.43
C HIS A 31 23.26 0.07 5.11
N SER A 32 22.15 0.15 5.85
CA SER A 32 21.52 -1.01 6.52
C SER A 32 20.57 -1.80 5.62
N LYS A 33 20.46 -1.45 4.34
CA LYS A 33 19.52 -2.05 3.38
C LYS A 33 18.07 -2.11 3.92
N GLY A 34 17.62 -1.03 4.54
CA GLY A 34 16.27 -0.84 5.08
C GLY A 34 16.08 -1.29 6.54
N GLU A 35 17.03 -1.98 7.15
CA GLU A 35 16.82 -2.61 8.46
C GLU A 35 16.65 -1.59 9.59
N GLU A 36 17.39 -0.48 9.55
CA GLU A 36 17.21 0.60 10.54
C GLU A 36 15.87 1.31 10.38
N MET A 37 15.39 1.45 9.14
CA MET A 37 14.05 2.00 8.90
C MET A 37 12.95 1.08 9.43
N ALA A 38 13.06 -0.24 9.19
CA ALA A 38 12.12 -1.21 9.74
C ALA A 38 12.06 -1.15 11.28
N LYS A 39 13.22 -1.02 11.97
CA LYS A 39 13.25 -0.80 13.43
C LYS A 39 12.54 0.49 13.82
N ALA A 40 12.73 1.57 13.07
CA ALA A 40 12.10 2.85 13.35
C ALA A 40 10.57 2.80 13.16
N MET A 41 10.08 2.17 12.10
CA MET A 41 8.64 1.95 11.86
C MET A 41 8.01 1.11 12.98
N ASN A 42 8.68 0.06 13.44
CA ASN A 42 8.21 -0.74 14.58
C ASN A 42 8.07 0.11 15.86
N LYS A 43 9.01 1.02 16.13
CA LYS A 43 8.94 1.92 17.30
C LYS A 43 7.77 2.91 17.19
N VAL A 44 7.47 3.41 15.99
CA VAL A 44 6.27 4.23 15.75
C VAL A 44 5.01 3.42 16.04
N GLY A 45 4.97 2.18 15.56
CA GLY A 45 3.83 1.27 15.67
C GLY A 45 2.85 1.49 14.52
N TYR A 46 3.31 1.24 13.29
CA TYR A 46 2.44 1.17 12.12
C TYR A 46 1.54 -0.06 12.19
N ASP A 47 0.39 0.01 11.54
CA ASP A 47 -0.65 -1.02 11.53
C ASP A 47 -0.60 -1.87 10.25
N ALA A 48 -0.29 -1.25 9.11
CA ALA A 48 -0.03 -1.93 7.84
C ALA A 48 0.75 -1.02 6.88
N MET A 49 1.41 -1.64 5.89
CA MET A 49 1.96 -0.93 4.73
C MET A 49 1.70 -1.68 3.43
N THR A 50 1.60 -0.95 2.31
CA THR A 50 1.75 -1.57 0.98
C THR A 50 3.22 -1.62 0.57
N ILE A 51 3.48 -2.26 -0.57
CA ILE A 51 4.80 -2.39 -1.18
C ILE A 51 4.85 -1.41 -2.36
N GLY A 52 5.84 -0.53 -2.38
CA GLY A 52 6.22 0.31 -3.51
C GLY A 52 7.32 -0.33 -4.37
N ASN A 53 7.81 0.39 -5.38
CA ASN A 53 8.87 -0.14 -6.24
C ASN A 53 10.22 -0.17 -5.53
N HIS A 54 10.51 0.81 -4.67
CA HIS A 54 11.82 0.92 -4.00
C HIS A 54 12.02 -0.13 -2.88
N GLU A 55 10.95 -0.82 -2.46
CA GLU A 55 11.06 -2.03 -1.64
C GLU A 55 11.89 -3.15 -2.29
N PHE A 56 12.00 -3.15 -3.62
CA PHE A 56 12.77 -4.14 -4.37
C PHE A 56 14.25 -3.75 -4.59
N ASP A 57 14.67 -2.54 -4.25
CA ASP A 57 16.00 -2.01 -4.62
C ASP A 57 17.16 -2.79 -4.00
N PHE A 58 16.97 -3.34 -2.81
CA PHE A 58 17.97 -4.21 -2.15
C PHE A 58 17.79 -5.70 -2.49
N GLY A 59 16.90 -6.01 -3.44
CA GLY A 59 16.60 -7.35 -3.91
C GLY A 59 15.47 -8.06 -3.15
N TYR A 60 14.80 -8.99 -3.83
CA TYR A 60 13.66 -9.72 -3.31
C TYR A 60 13.94 -10.47 -1.98
N LYS A 61 15.15 -11.01 -1.82
CA LYS A 61 15.55 -11.70 -0.57
C LYS A 61 15.59 -10.72 0.61
N GLN A 62 16.09 -9.50 0.39
CA GLN A 62 16.11 -8.47 1.43
C GLN A 62 14.69 -7.99 1.73
N LEU A 63 13.84 -7.81 0.73
CA LEU A 63 12.42 -7.49 0.93
C LEU A 63 11.73 -8.51 1.87
N LEU A 64 11.93 -9.81 1.63
CA LEU A 64 11.38 -10.84 2.52
C LEU A 64 12.00 -10.83 3.93
N LYS A 65 13.26 -10.43 4.07
CA LYS A 65 13.90 -10.25 5.38
C LYS A 65 13.25 -9.08 6.13
N LEU A 66 13.09 -7.94 5.47
CA LEU A 66 12.45 -6.75 6.04
C LEU A 66 11.00 -7.04 6.43
N GLN A 67 10.24 -7.74 5.57
CA GLN A 67 8.88 -8.19 5.89
C GLN A 67 8.81 -8.96 7.21
N LYS A 68 9.76 -9.87 7.47
CA LYS A 68 9.82 -10.65 8.72
C LYS A 68 10.24 -9.82 9.93
N GLN A 69 10.94 -8.71 9.71
CA GLN A 69 11.40 -7.81 10.77
C GLN A 69 10.31 -6.84 11.22
N LEU A 70 9.32 -6.54 10.38
CA LEU A 70 8.21 -5.66 10.74
C LEU A 70 7.27 -6.33 11.75
N HIS A 71 6.76 -5.55 12.70
CA HIS A 71 5.74 -5.99 13.67
C HIS A 71 4.31 -5.84 13.14
N PHE A 72 4.15 -5.47 11.88
CA PHE A 72 2.88 -5.23 11.21
C PHE A 72 2.91 -5.81 9.79
N GLN A 73 1.74 -5.87 9.15
CA GLN A 73 1.62 -6.56 7.87
C GLN A 73 2.02 -5.67 6.70
N MET A 74 2.94 -6.18 5.88
CA MET A 74 3.23 -5.71 4.54
C MET A 74 2.36 -6.47 3.54
N ILE A 75 1.51 -5.75 2.80
CA ILE A 75 0.46 -6.33 1.95
C ILE A 75 0.57 -5.84 0.50
N SER A 76 0.24 -6.70 -0.46
CA SER A 76 0.06 -6.31 -1.86
C SER A 76 -0.76 -7.36 -2.62
N SER A 77 -1.77 -6.90 -3.34
CA SER A 77 -2.76 -7.76 -4.02
C SER A 77 -2.35 -8.18 -5.43
N ASN A 78 -1.32 -7.59 -6.02
CA ASN A 78 -0.96 -7.85 -7.41
C ASN A 78 0.44 -8.42 -7.64
N ILE A 79 1.23 -8.66 -6.59
CA ILE A 79 2.58 -9.24 -6.74
C ILE A 79 2.52 -10.77 -6.72
N TYR A 80 3.09 -11.38 -7.76
CA TYR A 80 3.22 -12.82 -7.91
C TYR A 80 4.70 -13.18 -8.13
N LYS A 81 5.15 -14.28 -7.54
CA LYS A 81 6.48 -14.87 -7.74
C LYS A 81 6.28 -16.29 -8.25
N ASN A 82 6.85 -16.60 -9.41
CA ASN A 82 6.74 -17.93 -10.04
C ASN A 82 5.26 -18.39 -10.15
N GLY A 83 4.36 -17.50 -10.60
CA GLY A 83 2.93 -17.77 -10.75
C GLY A 83 2.10 -17.83 -9.46
N LYS A 84 2.73 -17.79 -8.27
CA LYS A 84 2.04 -17.80 -6.97
C LYS A 84 2.02 -16.40 -6.37
N ARG A 85 0.96 -16.08 -5.63
CA ARG A 85 0.85 -14.78 -4.93
C ARG A 85 1.98 -14.67 -3.90
N ALA A 86 2.73 -13.56 -3.96
CA ALA A 86 3.92 -13.36 -3.13
C ALA A 86 3.61 -12.83 -1.73
N PHE A 87 2.61 -11.96 -1.61
CA PHE A 87 2.23 -11.29 -0.36
C PHE A 87 0.74 -11.44 -0.08
N LYS A 88 0.33 -11.24 1.18
CA LYS A 88 -1.09 -11.19 1.51
C LYS A 88 -1.73 -10.02 0.75
N PRO A 89 -2.91 -10.19 0.13
CA PRO A 89 -3.55 -9.13 -0.63
C PRO A 89 -4.14 -8.04 0.28
N SER A 90 -4.53 -8.42 1.49
CA SER A 90 -5.24 -7.58 2.43
C SER A 90 -5.07 -8.05 3.88
N THR A 91 -5.47 -7.20 4.81
CA THR A 91 -5.62 -7.49 6.23
C THR A 91 -6.89 -6.85 6.79
N ILE A 92 -7.35 -7.32 7.95
CA ILE A 92 -8.40 -6.68 8.73
C ILE A 92 -7.81 -6.22 10.06
N ILE A 93 -8.03 -4.95 10.42
CA ILE A 93 -7.62 -4.38 11.71
C ILE A 93 -8.87 -3.88 12.41
N LYS A 94 -9.04 -4.23 13.68
CA LYS A 94 -10.19 -3.80 14.49
C LYS A 94 -9.74 -2.72 15.47
N HIS A 95 -10.36 -1.56 15.43
CA HIS A 95 -10.11 -0.46 16.36
C HIS A 95 -11.43 0.20 16.74
N ASN A 96 -11.66 0.48 18.02
CA ASN A 96 -12.90 1.10 18.54
C ASN A 96 -14.21 0.47 17.99
N GLY A 97 -14.23 -0.86 17.85
CA GLY A 97 -15.39 -1.59 17.33
C GLY A 97 -15.53 -1.61 15.80
N VAL A 98 -14.76 -0.80 15.06
CA VAL A 98 -14.77 -0.73 13.59
C VAL A 98 -13.77 -1.73 13.00
N ARG A 99 -14.18 -2.49 11.97
CA ARG A 99 -13.29 -3.40 11.21
C ARG A 99 -12.82 -2.73 9.92
N TYR A 100 -11.54 -2.39 9.87
CA TYR A 100 -10.88 -1.81 8.70
C TYR A 100 -10.32 -2.91 7.80
N GLY A 101 -10.90 -3.07 6.61
CA GLY A 101 -10.40 -3.96 5.57
C GLY A 101 -9.38 -3.24 4.70
N ILE A 102 -8.09 -3.55 4.87
CA ILE A 102 -6.99 -2.84 4.22
C ILE A 102 -6.47 -3.69 3.06
N VAL A 103 -6.44 -3.15 1.85
CA VAL A 103 -5.96 -3.79 0.62
C VAL A 103 -4.71 -3.08 0.12
N GLY A 104 -3.66 -3.82 -0.19
CA GLY A 104 -2.42 -3.27 -0.74
C GLY A 104 -2.39 -3.37 -2.27
N ILE A 105 -1.78 -2.40 -2.93
CA ILE A 105 -1.52 -2.46 -4.37
C ILE A 105 -0.19 -1.76 -4.74
N THR A 106 0.56 -2.38 -5.66
CA THR A 106 1.90 -1.95 -6.08
C THR A 106 1.92 -1.61 -7.57
N THR A 107 2.61 -0.55 -7.96
CA THR A 107 2.74 -0.16 -9.37
C THR A 107 3.40 -1.27 -10.22
N PRO A 108 2.79 -1.68 -11.34
CA PRO A 108 3.44 -2.58 -12.29
C PRO A 108 4.69 -1.98 -12.95
N GLU A 109 4.91 -0.67 -12.87
CA GLU A 109 6.14 -0.01 -13.33
C GLU A 109 7.39 -0.49 -12.59
N THR A 110 7.25 -1.13 -11.42
CA THR A 110 8.35 -1.75 -10.69
C THR A 110 9.18 -2.67 -11.59
N LYS A 111 8.55 -3.36 -12.56
CA LYS A 111 9.24 -4.24 -13.51
C LYS A 111 10.28 -3.51 -14.38
N THR A 112 10.09 -2.22 -14.62
CA THR A 112 10.97 -1.38 -15.45
C THR A 112 11.76 -0.36 -14.66
N LYS A 113 11.37 -0.06 -13.41
CA LYS A 113 12.00 0.94 -12.54
C LYS A 113 12.99 0.36 -11.53
N THR A 114 13.09 -0.97 -11.45
CA THR A 114 14.03 -1.67 -10.55
C THR A 114 14.93 -2.62 -11.34
N SER A 115 16.05 -3.02 -10.74
CA SER A 115 17.00 -3.97 -11.35
C SER A 115 16.30 -5.28 -11.78
N PRO A 116 16.57 -5.80 -12.99
CA PRO A 116 15.99 -7.06 -13.47
C PRO A 116 16.17 -8.25 -12.51
N ASP A 117 17.31 -8.32 -11.82
CA ASP A 117 17.61 -9.39 -10.88
C ASP A 117 16.71 -9.33 -9.64
N ALA A 118 16.40 -8.12 -9.17
CA ALA A 118 15.55 -7.91 -8.01
C ALA A 118 14.09 -8.32 -8.28
N VAL A 119 13.63 -8.24 -9.52
CA VAL A 119 12.28 -8.60 -9.96
C VAL A 119 12.25 -9.90 -10.79
N LYS A 120 13.31 -10.72 -10.75
CA LYS A 120 13.38 -11.97 -11.52
C LYS A 120 12.20 -12.89 -11.17
N ASN A 121 11.45 -13.32 -12.19
CA ASN A 121 10.20 -14.09 -12.09
C ASN A 121 9.15 -13.46 -11.14
N VAL A 122 9.20 -12.15 -10.95
CA VAL A 122 8.15 -11.37 -10.28
C VAL A 122 7.24 -10.80 -11.35
N GLU A 123 5.94 -10.96 -11.14
CA GLU A 123 4.88 -10.45 -11.99
C GLU A 123 3.99 -9.50 -11.19
N PHE A 124 3.63 -8.39 -11.81
CA PHE A 124 2.68 -7.42 -11.27
C PHE A 124 1.41 -7.48 -12.10
N LYS A 125 0.33 -8.00 -11.52
CA LYS A 125 -0.98 -8.11 -12.19
C LYS A 125 -1.68 -6.75 -12.26
N ASP A 126 -2.74 -6.71 -13.07
CA ASP A 126 -3.58 -5.53 -13.22
C ASP A 126 -4.04 -4.98 -11.85
N PRO A 127 -3.80 -3.69 -11.56
CA PRO A 127 -4.10 -3.13 -10.25
C PRO A 127 -5.56 -3.15 -9.87
N LEU A 128 -6.44 -2.68 -10.77
CA LEU A 128 -7.88 -2.58 -10.52
C LEU A 128 -8.48 -3.96 -10.23
N LYS A 129 -8.26 -4.93 -11.12
CA LYS A 129 -8.78 -6.30 -10.95
C LYS A 129 -8.26 -6.95 -9.67
N SER A 130 -7.01 -6.65 -9.28
CA SER A 130 -6.42 -7.19 -8.07
C SER A 130 -7.05 -6.62 -6.80
N VAL A 131 -7.33 -5.30 -6.79
CA VAL A 131 -8.02 -4.61 -5.68
C VAL A 131 -9.48 -5.06 -5.59
N GLU A 132 -10.23 -5.08 -6.69
CA GLU A 132 -11.63 -5.54 -6.73
C GLU A 132 -11.75 -6.98 -6.17
N LYS A 133 -10.86 -7.88 -6.60
CA LYS A 133 -10.82 -9.26 -6.09
C LYS A 133 -10.54 -9.30 -4.59
N ALA A 134 -9.63 -8.48 -4.08
CA ALA A 134 -9.30 -8.43 -2.66
C ALA A 134 -10.45 -7.83 -1.83
N ILE A 135 -11.11 -6.77 -2.29
CA ILE A 135 -12.29 -6.20 -1.65
C ILE A 135 -13.42 -7.23 -1.57
N LYS A 136 -13.67 -7.97 -2.66
CA LYS A 136 -14.67 -9.04 -2.67
C LYS A 136 -14.40 -10.12 -1.61
N GLN A 137 -13.15 -10.46 -1.34
CA GLN A 137 -12.76 -11.42 -0.29
C GLN A 137 -12.99 -10.92 1.13
N LEU A 138 -13.09 -9.60 1.31
CA LEU A 138 -13.37 -8.92 2.57
C LEU A 138 -14.86 -8.64 2.79
N ASN A 139 -15.72 -8.97 1.82
CA ASN A 139 -17.15 -8.67 1.92
C ASN A 139 -17.78 -9.32 3.16
N GLY A 140 -18.56 -8.54 3.92
CA GLY A 140 -19.14 -8.93 5.22
C GLY A 140 -18.15 -8.98 6.40
N LYS A 141 -16.84 -8.86 6.15
CA LYS A 141 -15.79 -8.94 7.18
C LYS A 141 -15.22 -7.57 7.59
N ALA A 142 -15.48 -6.53 6.81
CA ALA A 142 -15.04 -5.16 7.07
C ALA A 142 -16.21 -4.18 7.01
N ASP A 143 -16.08 -3.10 7.78
CA ASP A 143 -17.04 -1.99 7.87
C ASP A 143 -16.58 -0.82 6.99
N VAL A 144 -15.26 -0.65 6.84
CA VAL A 144 -14.61 0.36 5.98
C VAL A 144 -13.50 -0.31 5.17
N TYR A 145 -13.39 0.03 3.89
CA TYR A 145 -12.27 -0.38 3.05
C TYR A 145 -11.22 0.72 2.95
N ILE A 146 -9.95 0.35 3.11
CA ILE A 146 -8.80 1.23 2.88
C ILE A 146 -7.93 0.59 1.81
N VAL A 147 -7.66 1.31 0.73
CA VAL A 147 -6.73 0.87 -0.32
C VAL A 147 -5.42 1.63 -0.13
N LEU A 148 -4.38 0.92 0.30
CA LEU A 148 -3.01 1.42 0.31
C LEU A 148 -2.41 1.23 -1.07
N SER A 149 -2.38 2.32 -1.82
CA SER A 149 -1.96 2.36 -3.20
C SER A 149 -0.56 2.93 -3.35
N HIS A 150 0.28 2.25 -4.12
CA HIS A 150 1.56 2.77 -4.58
C HIS A 150 1.56 2.83 -6.10
N LEU A 151 0.64 3.61 -6.67
CA LEU A 151 0.43 3.71 -8.11
C LEU A 151 0.81 5.07 -8.68
N GLY A 152 0.60 6.14 -7.90
CA GLY A 152 0.89 7.50 -8.32
C GLY A 152 -0.01 7.99 -9.46
N ILE A 153 0.17 9.26 -9.84
CA ILE A 153 -0.68 9.94 -10.81
C ILE A 153 0.11 10.54 -11.99
N GLU A 154 1.36 10.10 -12.18
CA GLU A 154 2.23 10.58 -13.24
C GLU A 154 1.60 10.40 -14.64
N LYS A 155 1.60 11.46 -15.45
CA LYS A 155 0.94 11.44 -16.76
C LYS A 155 1.58 10.47 -17.76
N SER A 156 2.87 10.19 -17.59
CA SER A 156 3.63 9.24 -18.40
C SER A 156 3.31 7.78 -18.07
N THR A 157 2.76 7.50 -16.88
CA THR A 157 2.33 6.16 -16.48
C THR A 157 1.05 5.78 -17.21
N LYS A 158 0.96 4.51 -17.66
CA LYS A 158 -0.26 3.97 -18.28
C LYS A 158 -1.46 4.26 -17.39
N GLN A 159 -2.53 4.80 -17.96
CA GLN A 159 -3.71 5.24 -17.20
C GLN A 159 -4.24 4.17 -16.24
N GLN A 160 -4.33 2.91 -16.68
CA GLN A 160 -4.78 1.77 -15.89
C GLN A 160 -3.88 1.43 -14.67
N TRP A 161 -2.66 1.99 -14.60
CA TRP A 161 -1.71 1.81 -13.50
C TRP A 161 -1.61 3.02 -12.58
N ARG A 162 -2.49 4.02 -12.74
CA ARG A 162 -2.50 5.22 -11.91
C ARG A 162 -3.51 5.12 -10.77
N GLY A 163 -3.17 5.76 -9.65
CA GLY A 163 -4.01 5.83 -8.46
C GLY A 163 -5.31 6.60 -8.68
N ASP A 164 -5.32 7.63 -9.52
CA ASP A 164 -6.53 8.41 -9.82
C ASP A 164 -7.52 7.63 -10.69
N TYR A 165 -7.03 6.86 -11.66
CA TYR A 165 -7.85 5.91 -12.42
C TYR A 165 -8.46 4.84 -11.51
N LEU A 166 -7.64 4.22 -10.66
CA LEU A 166 -8.09 3.24 -9.66
C LEU A 166 -9.20 3.84 -8.78
N THR A 167 -8.95 5.01 -8.22
CA THR A 167 -9.88 5.72 -7.34
C THR A 167 -11.19 6.05 -8.05
N SER A 168 -11.13 6.52 -9.30
CA SER A 168 -12.30 6.82 -10.12
C SER A 168 -13.15 5.56 -10.37
N LYS A 169 -12.52 4.42 -10.68
CA LYS A 169 -13.23 3.16 -10.92
C LYS A 169 -13.89 2.62 -9.67
N LEU A 170 -13.16 2.57 -8.56
CA LEU A 170 -13.69 2.12 -7.27
C LEU A 170 -14.83 3.00 -6.77
N SER A 171 -14.75 4.32 -6.96
CA SER A 171 -15.81 5.26 -6.53
C SER A 171 -17.11 5.10 -7.32
N ASN A 172 -17.05 4.56 -8.54
CA ASN A 172 -18.20 4.32 -9.40
C ASN A 172 -18.71 2.87 -9.34
N ASP A 173 -18.04 1.98 -8.61
CA ASP A 173 -18.45 0.59 -8.46
C ASP A 173 -19.61 0.45 -7.45
N LYS A 174 -20.81 0.23 -7.98
CA LYS A 174 -22.04 0.08 -7.18
C LYS A 174 -22.05 -1.19 -6.32
N SER A 175 -21.16 -2.15 -6.56
CA SER A 175 -21.05 -3.34 -5.73
C SER A 175 -20.37 -3.05 -4.38
N ILE A 176 -19.62 -1.96 -4.28
CA ILE A 176 -18.96 -1.51 -3.06
C ILE A 176 -19.93 -0.63 -2.26
N GLN A 177 -20.69 -1.24 -1.36
CA GLN A 177 -21.67 -0.56 -0.52
C GLN A 177 -21.08 0.06 0.77
N LYS A 178 -19.83 -0.27 1.09
CA LYS A 178 -19.13 0.22 2.28
C LYS A 178 -18.29 1.46 1.94
N PRO A 179 -18.02 2.36 2.91
CA PRO A 179 -17.08 3.44 2.71
C PRO A 179 -15.72 2.92 2.24
N ILE A 180 -15.13 3.61 1.25
CA ILE A 180 -13.80 3.31 0.74
C ILE A 180 -12.92 4.57 0.79
N ILE A 181 -11.68 4.38 1.22
CA ILE A 181 -10.63 5.40 1.27
C ILE A 181 -9.44 4.87 0.47
N VAL A 182 -8.88 5.70 -0.41
CA VAL A 182 -7.65 5.38 -1.15
C VAL A 182 -6.54 6.29 -0.68
N LEU A 183 -5.44 5.71 -0.21
CA LEU A 183 -4.23 6.42 0.20
C LEU A 183 -3.13 6.07 -0.80
N ASP A 184 -2.80 7.00 -1.69
CA ASP A 184 -1.85 6.78 -2.78
C ASP A 184 -0.45 7.36 -2.52
N GLY A 185 0.57 6.73 -3.10
CA GLY A 185 2.00 7.09 -3.04
C GLY A 185 2.64 7.24 -4.42
N HIS A 186 3.92 6.85 -4.56
CA HIS A 186 4.73 6.80 -5.80
C HIS A 186 5.09 8.14 -6.46
N SER A 187 4.09 8.97 -6.77
CA SER A 187 4.28 10.19 -7.58
C SER A 187 4.90 11.38 -6.84
N HIS A 188 5.18 11.24 -5.54
CA HIS A 188 5.69 12.32 -4.67
C HIS A 188 4.88 13.63 -4.78
N THR A 189 3.60 13.52 -5.12
CA THR A 189 2.73 14.66 -5.36
C THR A 189 1.83 14.87 -4.14
N VAL A 190 1.81 16.10 -3.63
CA VAL A 190 0.86 16.49 -2.59
C VAL A 190 -0.52 16.65 -3.22
N ILE A 191 -1.39 15.67 -3.00
CA ILE A 191 -2.80 15.78 -3.37
C ILE A 191 -3.52 16.59 -2.29
N LYS A 192 -3.71 17.89 -2.52
CA LYS A 192 -4.61 18.71 -1.69
C LYS A 192 -6.04 18.31 -2.00
N GLN A 193 -6.61 17.41 -1.19
CA GLN A 193 -8.03 17.02 -1.13
C GLN A 193 -8.71 16.90 -2.50
N MET A 194 -8.72 15.69 -3.08
CA MET A 194 -9.62 15.41 -4.20
C MET A 194 -11.06 15.37 -3.69
N ASN A 195 -11.82 16.44 -3.91
CA ASN A 195 -13.27 16.47 -3.73
C ASN A 195 -13.93 15.50 -4.73
N LEU A 196 -13.89 14.21 -4.44
CA LEU A 196 -14.75 13.24 -5.10
C LEU A 196 -16.17 13.47 -4.58
N LYS A 197 -16.92 14.30 -5.30
CA LYS A 197 -18.35 14.48 -5.05
C LYS A 197 -19.00 13.10 -5.08
N ARG A 198 -19.37 12.54 -3.91
CA ARG A 198 -20.35 11.46 -3.84
C ARG A 198 -21.62 12.02 -4.45
N LYS A 199 -21.93 11.65 -5.70
CA LYS A 199 -23.09 12.20 -6.39
C LYS A 199 -24.40 11.83 -5.70
N HIS A 200 -24.46 10.75 -4.91
CA HIS A 200 -25.69 10.32 -4.24
C HIS A 200 -25.41 9.83 -2.82
N LEU A 201 -25.54 10.72 -1.84
CA LEU A 201 -26.06 10.39 -0.52
C LEU A 201 -27.42 11.11 -0.46
N LYS A 202 -28.49 10.33 -0.55
CA LYS A 202 -29.81 10.75 -0.04
C LYS A 202 -29.90 10.24 1.38
#